data_AF-A0A949SUF1-F1
#
_entry.id   AF-A0A949SUF1-F1
#
_cell.length_a   1.000
_cell.length_b   1.000
_cell.length_c   1.000
_cell.angle_alpha   90.00
_cell.angle_beta   90.00
_cell.angle_gamma   90.00
#
_symmetry.space_group_name_H-M   'P 1'
#
loop_
_entity.id
_entity.type
_entity.pdbx_description
1 polymer ?
#
loop_
_entity_poly.entity_id
_entity_poly.type
_entity_poly.pdbx_seq_one_letter_code
_entity_poly.pdbx_strand_id
1 'polypeptide(L)'
;MTDRPFLLTYQPPVILIALAFVSIAFGSALACQTTEDLAKAPAIEFEVPAEVRKRLLVGKPGTEQLKWAPVSTEKVKLNEGEWIHANPEGDGNLVEGLKSVAPRLYSLNLRPASDGALIGIKELKQLRELEVDGQCAYESGFKGTAFDELAALENLEFVTVLSAECTDASIAQIAKIKSLRRFNLSPSQSLTEKCFKPFKEAIRLKSLRLGNFAKQDDAMADIAQIPNLEELDLRSCNSLTSTGVGYLASTKLQSLVLVGCVYIDDEAAKSIAQIKTLKHLDLGAGVQLITLEGYKAIATLTLERLEMMGNFSIGDDEVAALCAIKTLKYLDISITNVTDKCVDSLAKLTNLETLKIFETVVTQTALDRLKKSTPKLEIITKR
;
A
#
# COMPACT_ATOMS: atom_id res chain seq x y z
N MET A 1 -13.71 -4.45 -42.07
CA MET A 1 -12.50 -3.69 -42.45
C MET A 1 -12.92 -2.23 -42.55
N THR A 2 -12.96 -1.55 -41.39
CA THR A 2 -11.90 -0.62 -40.87
C THR A 2 -11.88 0.66 -41.71
N ASP A 3 -12.01 1.90 -41.22
CA ASP A 3 -11.98 2.49 -39.88
C ASP A 3 -12.59 3.90 -39.97
N ARG A 4 -13.32 4.31 -38.92
CA ARG A 4 -13.39 5.71 -38.42
C ARG A 4 -13.87 5.68 -36.96
N PRO A 5 -13.27 6.45 -36.05
CA PRO A 5 -13.96 6.90 -34.85
C PRO A 5 -14.35 8.37 -34.96
N PHE A 6 -15.64 8.62 -34.66
CA PHE A 6 -16.21 9.94 -34.40
C PHE A 6 -16.20 10.20 -32.89
N LEU A 7 -15.81 11.43 -32.54
CA LEU A 7 -15.97 12.06 -31.22
C LEU A 7 -17.44 12.33 -30.92
N LEU A 8 -17.87 12.10 -29.67
CA LEU A 8 -18.90 12.87 -29.01
C LEU A 8 -18.65 12.90 -27.49
N THR A 9 -18.98 14.07 -26.95
CA THR A 9 -18.64 14.69 -25.68
C THR A 9 -19.48 14.24 -24.48
N TYR A 10 -18.91 14.29 -23.27
CA TYR A 10 -19.65 14.56 -22.03
C TYR A 10 -18.74 15.16 -20.93
N GLN A 11 -19.22 16.24 -20.29
CA GLN A 11 -18.74 16.95 -19.07
C GLN A 11 -19.87 16.80 -18.01
N PRO A 12 -19.68 16.88 -16.67
CA PRO A 12 -19.30 18.14 -15.94
C PRO A 12 -18.66 17.89 -14.52
N PRO A 13 -18.59 18.85 -13.55
CA PRO A 13 -18.70 20.31 -13.62
C PRO A 13 -17.46 21.08 -13.15
N VAL A 14 -17.43 22.32 -13.60
CA VAL A 14 -16.53 23.43 -13.28
C VAL A 14 -17.03 24.17 -12.03
N ILE A 15 -16.13 24.49 -11.10
CA ILE A 15 -16.26 25.69 -10.25
C ILE A 15 -15.15 26.65 -10.66
N LEU A 16 -15.57 27.82 -11.13
CA LEU A 16 -14.76 28.91 -11.66
C LEU A 16 -14.89 30.08 -10.68
N ILE A 17 -13.78 30.55 -10.11
CA ILE A 17 -13.64 31.94 -9.69
C ILE A 17 -12.34 32.46 -10.30
N ALA A 18 -12.46 33.55 -11.03
CA ALA A 18 -11.46 34.13 -11.91
C ALA A 18 -10.61 35.23 -11.25
N LEU A 19 -9.35 35.33 -11.71
CA LEU A 19 -8.53 36.51 -12.10
C LEU A 19 -8.51 37.76 -11.17
N ALA A 20 -7.37 38.37 -10.84
CA ALA A 20 -6.58 39.19 -11.79
C ALA A 20 -5.31 39.88 -11.15
N PHE A 21 -4.19 39.83 -11.90
CA PHE A 21 -3.23 40.91 -12.24
C PHE A 21 -2.39 41.69 -11.16
N VAL A 22 -1.04 41.58 -11.19
CA VAL A 22 -0.03 42.46 -11.87
C VAL A 22 1.39 42.19 -11.32
N SER A 23 2.37 42.19 -12.23
CA SER A 23 3.82 41.98 -12.16
C SER A 23 4.65 42.93 -11.26
N ILE A 24 5.83 42.47 -10.80
CA ILE A 24 7.21 43.00 -11.11
C ILE A 24 8.27 42.52 -10.08
N ALA A 25 9.45 42.17 -10.62
CA ALA A 25 10.82 42.17 -10.05
C ALA A 25 11.35 41.02 -9.16
N PHE A 26 12.55 40.58 -9.57
CA PHE A 26 13.52 39.75 -8.86
C PHE A 26 13.85 40.28 -7.45
N GLY A 27 13.95 39.38 -6.48
CA GLY A 27 14.68 39.60 -5.23
C GLY A 27 14.04 38.99 -3.99
N SER A 28 14.72 37.99 -3.42
CA SER A 28 14.65 37.51 -2.03
C SER A 28 13.35 36.88 -1.49
N ALA A 29 13.53 35.68 -0.92
CA ALA A 29 12.89 35.10 0.26
C ALA A 29 11.38 34.79 0.26
N LEU A 30 11.10 33.52 0.58
CA LEU A 30 9.89 32.99 1.23
C LEU A 30 8.54 33.46 0.69
N ALA A 31 7.93 32.62 -0.16
CA ALA A 31 6.48 32.49 -0.19
C ALA A 31 6.12 31.01 -0.35
N CYS A 32 5.25 30.55 0.54
CA CYS A 32 4.59 29.25 0.53
C CYS A 32 4.03 28.97 -0.88
N GLN A 33 4.71 28.11 -1.64
CA GLN A 33 4.19 27.63 -2.91
C GLN A 33 3.55 26.27 -2.64
N THR A 34 2.26 26.19 -2.86
CA THR A 34 1.54 24.91 -2.81
C THR A 34 2.02 24.04 -3.98
N THR A 35 1.87 22.72 -3.88
CA THR A 35 2.28 21.81 -4.96
C THR A 35 1.51 22.02 -6.27
N GLU A 36 0.33 22.64 -6.20
CA GLU A 36 -0.44 23.07 -7.38
C GLU A 36 0.19 24.26 -8.10
N ASP A 37 0.81 25.19 -7.38
CA ASP A 37 1.50 26.35 -7.98
C ASP A 37 2.80 25.93 -8.67
N LEU A 38 3.55 25.00 -8.07
CA LEU A 38 4.70 24.39 -8.73
C LEU A 38 4.26 23.56 -9.94
N ALA A 39 3.15 22.81 -9.86
CA ALA A 39 2.65 22.01 -10.99
C ALA A 39 2.33 22.86 -12.24
N LYS A 40 2.06 24.16 -12.11
CA LYS A 40 1.84 25.10 -13.23
C LYS A 40 3.08 25.91 -13.61
N ALA A 41 4.24 25.58 -13.03
CA ALA A 41 5.48 26.27 -13.34
C ALA A 41 5.90 26.00 -14.79
N PRO A 42 6.47 27.00 -15.50
CA PRO A 42 6.98 26.83 -16.85
C PRO A 42 8.07 25.75 -16.89
N ALA A 43 8.45 25.31 -18.09
CA ALA A 43 9.52 24.33 -18.23
C ALA A 43 10.83 24.83 -17.59
N ILE A 44 11.37 24.04 -16.65
CA ILE A 44 12.60 24.36 -15.90
C ILE A 44 13.64 23.29 -16.21
N GLU A 45 14.90 23.74 -16.34
CA GLU A 45 16.06 22.86 -16.48
C GLU A 45 16.78 22.75 -15.14
N PHE A 46 17.14 21.53 -14.75
CA PHE A 46 17.88 21.24 -13.52
C PHE A 46 19.18 20.52 -13.85
N GLU A 47 20.30 20.92 -13.26
CA GLU A 47 21.55 20.15 -13.38
C GLU A 47 21.43 18.82 -12.63
N VAL A 48 21.88 17.74 -13.27
CA VAL A 48 21.83 16.39 -12.69
C VAL A 48 23.22 15.93 -12.24
N PRO A 49 23.41 15.60 -10.96
CA PRO A 49 24.65 15.00 -10.46
C PRO A 49 24.92 13.65 -11.11
N ALA A 50 26.19 13.36 -11.36
CA ALA A 50 26.63 12.16 -12.07
C ALA A 50 26.09 10.86 -11.47
N GLU A 51 25.91 10.85 -10.14
CA GLU A 51 25.46 9.75 -9.30
C GLU A 51 24.01 9.35 -9.60
N VAL A 52 23.19 10.27 -10.15
CA VAL A 52 21.75 10.04 -10.39
C VAL A 52 21.40 10.08 -11.89
N ARG A 53 22.33 10.48 -12.77
CA ARG A 53 22.09 10.71 -14.22
C ARG A 53 21.42 9.57 -14.98
N LYS A 54 21.59 8.32 -14.55
CA LYS A 54 21.06 7.14 -15.25
C LYS A 54 19.73 6.62 -14.67
N ARG A 55 19.24 7.22 -13.57
CA ARG A 55 18.12 6.69 -12.80
C ARG A 55 17.09 7.72 -12.33
N LEU A 56 16.99 8.80 -13.10
CA LEU A 56 15.90 9.76 -12.97
C LEU A 56 14.75 9.36 -13.88
N LEU A 57 13.57 9.37 -13.32
CA LEU A 57 12.30 9.24 -14.02
C LEU A 57 11.56 10.57 -13.91
N VAL A 58 10.84 10.93 -14.97
CA VAL A 58 10.02 12.13 -15.05
C VAL A 58 8.60 11.73 -15.41
N GLY A 59 7.62 12.28 -14.71
CA GLY A 59 6.23 12.02 -14.99
C GLY A 59 5.29 12.78 -14.07
N LYS A 60 3.98 12.51 -14.21
CA LYS A 60 3.00 13.07 -13.29
C LYS A 60 2.91 12.19 -12.03
N PRO A 61 2.67 12.79 -10.86
CA PRO A 61 2.39 12.07 -9.62
C PRO A 61 1.34 10.97 -9.81
N GLY A 62 1.59 9.79 -9.24
CA GLY A 62 0.64 8.66 -9.24
C GLY A 62 0.38 8.01 -10.60
N THR A 63 1.21 8.27 -11.63
CA THR A 63 1.06 7.63 -12.94
C THR A 63 2.08 6.50 -13.14
N GLU A 64 1.66 5.42 -13.81
CA GLU A 64 2.56 4.34 -14.24
C GLU A 64 3.40 4.72 -15.48
N GLN A 65 3.02 5.81 -16.17
CA GLN A 65 3.67 6.31 -17.38
C GLN A 65 4.85 7.24 -17.04
N LEU A 66 5.82 6.72 -16.29
CA LEU A 66 7.08 7.42 -16.06
C LEU A 66 7.99 7.28 -17.28
N LYS A 67 8.70 8.36 -17.60
CA LYS A 67 9.69 8.38 -18.69
C LYS A 67 11.08 8.47 -18.09
N TRP A 68 12.02 7.71 -18.63
CA TRP A 68 13.43 7.90 -18.31
C TRP A 68 13.85 9.31 -18.69
N ALA A 69 14.43 10.03 -17.72
CA ALA A 69 15.21 11.20 -18.04
C ALA A 69 16.36 10.77 -18.98
N PRO A 70 16.65 11.54 -20.04
CA PRO A 70 17.66 11.15 -21.01
C PRO A 70 19.02 10.91 -20.33
N VAL A 71 19.55 9.70 -20.52
CA VAL A 71 20.71 9.12 -19.80
C VAL A 71 22.02 9.91 -19.97
N SER A 72 22.07 10.82 -20.95
CA SER A 72 23.26 11.59 -21.36
C SER A 72 23.26 13.05 -20.91
N THR A 73 22.21 13.56 -20.27
CA THR A 73 22.08 15.01 -20.09
C THR A 73 22.56 15.48 -18.72
N GLU A 74 23.49 16.44 -18.73
CA GLU A 74 23.88 17.22 -17.54
C GLU A 74 22.72 18.04 -16.99
N LYS A 75 21.63 18.20 -17.76
CA LYS A 75 20.42 18.93 -17.40
C LYS A 75 19.15 18.15 -17.72
N VAL A 76 18.19 18.11 -16.80
CA VAL A 76 16.84 17.56 -17.05
C VAL A 76 15.85 18.70 -17.23
N LYS A 77 15.12 18.67 -18.35
CA LYS A 77 14.03 19.60 -18.64
C LYS A 77 12.71 18.95 -18.25
N LEU A 78 11.95 19.62 -17.39
CA LEU A 78 10.60 19.20 -17.00
C LEU A 78 9.56 20.02 -17.77
N ASN A 79 8.50 19.36 -18.24
CA ASN A 79 7.32 20.05 -18.73
C ASN A 79 6.44 20.52 -17.55
N GLU A 80 5.47 21.38 -17.86
CA GLU A 80 4.46 21.81 -16.89
C GLU A 80 3.76 20.58 -16.26
N GLY A 81 3.73 20.55 -14.93
CA GLY A 81 3.13 19.46 -14.16
C GLY A 81 3.97 18.19 -14.00
N GLU A 82 5.19 18.13 -14.58
CA GLU A 82 6.07 16.96 -14.45
C GLU A 82 6.97 17.02 -13.23
N TRP A 83 7.06 15.92 -12.51
CA TRP A 83 7.85 15.75 -11.30
C TRP A 83 8.97 14.73 -11.51
N ILE A 84 9.98 14.83 -10.64
CA ILE A 84 11.16 13.97 -10.65
C ILE A 84 10.95 12.84 -9.65
N HIS A 85 11.26 11.63 -10.10
CA HIS A 85 11.30 10.40 -9.33
C HIS A 85 12.72 9.86 -9.39
N ALA A 86 13.44 9.88 -8.28
CA ALA A 86 14.88 9.56 -8.24
C ALA A 86 15.14 8.20 -7.60
N ASN A 87 15.94 7.37 -8.27
CA ASN A 87 16.36 6.04 -7.78
C ASN A 87 17.90 5.91 -7.77
N PRO A 88 18.64 6.70 -6.97
CA PRO A 88 20.10 6.63 -6.92
C PRO A 88 20.62 5.27 -6.42
N GLU A 89 21.85 4.91 -6.81
CA GLU A 89 22.57 3.76 -6.27
C GLU A 89 23.68 4.21 -5.30
N GLY A 90 23.85 3.47 -4.21
CA GLY A 90 24.93 3.68 -3.23
C GLY A 90 24.47 4.35 -1.94
N ASP A 91 25.34 4.41 -0.93
CA ASP A 91 25.00 4.85 0.43
C ASP A 91 25.54 6.25 0.82
N GLY A 92 26.16 6.96 -0.13
CA GLY A 92 26.80 8.25 0.11
C GLY A 92 25.83 9.39 0.45
N ASN A 93 26.34 10.62 0.56
CA ASN A 93 25.54 11.84 0.78
C ASN A 93 24.69 12.20 -0.46
N LEU A 94 23.75 11.31 -0.82
CA LEU A 94 22.92 11.37 -2.01
C LEU A 94 21.95 12.54 -1.98
N VAL A 95 21.53 12.95 -0.78
CA VAL A 95 20.70 14.15 -0.61
C VAL A 95 21.43 15.39 -1.12
N GLU A 96 22.75 15.51 -0.90
CA GLU A 96 23.57 16.61 -1.41
C GLU A 96 23.49 16.73 -2.93
N GLY A 97 23.57 15.59 -3.64
CA GLY A 97 23.39 15.56 -5.08
C GLY A 97 21.99 16.00 -5.49
N LEU A 98 20.97 15.60 -4.75
CA LEU A 98 19.57 15.88 -5.12
C LEU A 98 19.12 17.33 -4.85
N LYS A 99 19.96 18.19 -4.25
CA LYS A 99 19.63 19.59 -3.96
C LYS A 99 19.20 20.38 -5.20
N SER A 100 19.85 20.14 -6.34
CA SER A 100 19.52 20.82 -7.59
C SER A 100 18.10 20.51 -8.07
N VAL A 101 17.61 19.29 -7.85
CA VAL A 101 16.29 18.81 -8.28
C VAL A 101 15.23 18.85 -7.16
N ALA A 102 15.62 19.21 -5.94
CA ALA A 102 14.76 19.24 -4.75
C ALA A 102 13.42 19.99 -4.92
N PRO A 103 13.33 21.13 -5.65
CA PRO A 103 12.06 21.81 -5.85
C PRO A 103 11.02 21.03 -6.68
N ARG A 104 11.44 19.96 -7.36
CA ARG A 104 10.60 19.11 -8.21
C ARG A 104 10.74 17.63 -7.91
N LEU A 105 11.41 17.27 -6.83
CA LEU A 105 11.60 15.89 -6.40
C LEU A 105 10.34 15.42 -5.65
N TYR A 106 9.61 14.50 -6.27
CA TYR A 106 8.37 13.94 -5.74
C TYR A 106 8.59 12.63 -5.00
N SER A 107 9.36 11.70 -5.60
CA SER A 107 9.70 10.43 -4.97
C SER A 107 11.20 10.17 -4.95
N LEU A 108 11.66 9.49 -3.90
CA LEU A 108 13.03 9.08 -3.71
C LEU A 108 13.07 7.61 -3.29
N ASN A 109 13.81 6.79 -4.03
CA ASN A 109 14.06 5.39 -3.71
C ASN A 109 15.56 5.16 -3.51
N LEU A 110 15.96 4.89 -2.27
CA LEU A 110 17.35 4.66 -1.90
C LEU A 110 17.60 3.17 -1.74
N ARG A 111 18.41 2.58 -2.64
CA ARG A 111 18.79 1.17 -2.57
C ARG A 111 20.27 0.95 -3.01
N PRO A 112 21.13 0.33 -2.17
CA PRO A 112 20.97 0.14 -0.73
C PRO A 112 20.97 1.49 0.02
N ALA A 113 20.34 1.56 1.19
CA ALA A 113 20.29 2.75 2.05
C ALA A 113 20.94 2.51 3.42
N SER A 114 21.78 3.44 3.86
CA SER A 114 22.26 3.53 5.24
C SER A 114 21.64 4.76 5.93
N ASP A 115 21.82 4.90 7.25
CA ASP A 115 21.37 6.10 7.97
C ASP A 115 22.07 7.36 7.44
N GLY A 116 23.30 7.23 6.93
CA GLY A 116 24.06 8.30 6.30
C GLY A 116 23.42 8.83 5.01
N ALA A 117 22.75 7.96 4.24
CA ALA A 117 22.09 8.34 2.99
C ALA A 117 20.87 9.26 3.21
N LEU A 118 20.34 9.32 4.43
CA LEU A 118 19.20 10.18 4.81
C LEU A 118 19.62 11.52 5.44
N ILE A 119 20.91 11.74 5.71
CA ILE A 119 21.38 13.00 6.29
C ILE A 119 21.05 14.15 5.34
N GLY A 120 20.38 15.19 5.87
CA GLY A 120 19.97 16.36 5.12
C GLY A 120 18.63 16.19 4.40
N ILE A 121 17.97 15.03 4.49
CA ILE A 121 16.73 14.75 3.74
C ILE A 121 15.64 15.79 4.00
N LYS A 122 15.66 16.44 5.17
CA LYS A 122 14.79 17.57 5.52
C LYS A 122 14.81 18.73 4.52
N GLU A 123 15.84 18.84 3.68
CA GLU A 123 15.95 19.89 2.64
C GLU A 123 15.07 19.59 1.40
N LEU A 124 14.66 18.33 1.21
CA LEU A 124 13.84 17.88 0.08
C LEU A 124 12.35 18.18 0.33
N LYS A 125 12.00 19.46 0.52
CA LYS A 125 10.68 19.93 1.01
C LYS A 125 9.46 19.51 0.19
N GLN A 126 9.67 19.11 -1.06
CA GLN A 126 8.60 18.68 -1.96
C GLN A 126 8.42 17.15 -2.01
N LEU A 127 9.27 16.40 -1.30
CA LEU A 127 9.23 14.95 -1.27
C LEU A 127 7.91 14.47 -0.65
N ARG A 128 7.22 13.59 -1.39
CA ARG A 128 5.95 12.98 -1.01
C ARG A 128 6.07 11.48 -0.78
N GLU A 129 7.01 10.83 -1.46
CA GLU A 129 7.21 9.38 -1.38
C GLU A 129 8.67 9.07 -1.11
N LEU A 130 8.93 8.35 -0.03
CA LEU A 130 10.25 7.87 0.32
C LEU A 130 10.23 6.35 0.45
N GLU A 131 11.12 5.71 -0.29
CA GLU A 131 11.46 4.32 -0.09
C GLU A 131 12.94 4.19 0.25
N VAL A 132 13.21 3.42 1.30
CA VAL A 132 14.56 3.09 1.73
C VAL A 132 14.66 1.59 1.83
N ASP A 133 15.67 1.00 1.18
CA ASP A 133 15.94 -0.42 1.26
C ASP A 133 17.38 -0.64 1.70
N GLY A 134 17.57 -1.19 2.90
CA GLY A 134 18.91 -1.39 3.45
C GLY A 134 19.79 -2.35 2.64
N GLN A 135 19.22 -3.29 1.85
CA GLN A 135 19.85 -4.37 1.04
C GLN A 135 21.27 -4.85 1.42
N CYS A 136 21.66 -4.83 2.70
CA CYS A 136 23.00 -5.28 3.10
C CYS A 136 22.97 -6.76 3.46
N ALA A 137 23.74 -7.55 2.71
CA ALA A 137 23.75 -9.01 2.77
C ALA A 137 24.22 -9.58 4.12
N TYR A 138 24.94 -8.84 4.95
CA TYR A 138 25.42 -9.28 6.26
C TYR A 138 25.63 -8.02 7.12
N GLU A 139 25.04 -7.96 8.33
CA GLU A 139 25.13 -6.85 9.32
C GLU A 139 24.40 -5.53 8.94
N SER A 140 23.07 -5.50 8.93
CA SER A 140 22.32 -4.28 8.62
C SER A 140 22.56 -3.15 9.64
N GLY A 141 23.39 -2.17 9.28
CA GLY A 141 23.61 -0.93 10.02
C GLY A 141 22.50 0.12 9.89
N PHE A 142 21.48 -0.10 9.04
CA PHE A 142 20.38 0.85 8.88
C PHE A 142 19.35 0.72 10.01
N LYS A 143 19.44 1.63 10.99
CA LYS A 143 18.65 1.59 12.22
C LYS A 143 17.51 2.62 12.24
N GLY A 144 17.41 3.43 11.19
CA GLY A 144 16.46 4.55 11.11
C GLY A 144 16.83 5.70 12.05
N THR A 145 18.13 5.87 12.36
CA THR A 145 18.59 6.94 13.25
C THR A 145 18.38 8.33 12.66
N ALA A 146 18.32 8.44 11.33
CA ALA A 146 18.04 9.68 10.60
C ALA A 146 16.53 9.96 10.37
N PHE A 147 15.62 9.15 10.95
CA PHE A 147 14.16 9.37 10.78
C PHE A 147 13.64 10.63 11.49
N ASP A 148 14.40 11.21 12.41
CA ASP A 148 14.07 12.47 13.06
C ASP A 148 13.97 13.64 12.05
N GLU A 149 14.79 13.61 10.98
CA GLU A 149 14.73 14.60 9.91
C GLU A 149 13.46 14.48 9.03
N LEU A 150 12.88 13.29 8.93
CA LEU A 150 11.67 13.06 8.10
C LEU A 150 10.46 13.84 8.61
N ALA A 151 10.38 14.09 9.92
CA ALA A 151 9.29 14.88 10.50
C ALA A 151 9.28 16.35 10.01
N ALA A 152 10.39 16.85 9.46
CA ALA A 152 10.50 18.19 8.88
C ALA A 152 9.99 18.27 7.42
N LEU A 153 9.55 17.15 6.85
CA LEU A 153 8.99 17.06 5.49
C LEU A 153 7.45 17.13 5.55
N GLU A 154 6.91 18.34 5.42
CA GLU A 154 5.48 18.64 5.57
C GLU A 154 4.59 17.99 4.48
N ASN A 155 5.19 17.56 3.37
CA ASN A 155 4.50 16.93 2.25
C ASN A 155 4.71 15.40 2.18
N LEU A 156 5.48 14.81 3.09
CA LEU A 156 5.80 13.38 3.02
C LEU A 156 4.56 12.55 3.35
N GLU A 157 4.03 11.83 2.36
CA GLU A 157 2.78 11.10 2.46
C GLU A 157 3.01 9.59 2.56
N PHE A 158 3.99 9.05 1.85
CA PHE A 158 4.26 7.60 1.81
C PHE A 158 5.70 7.32 2.22
N VAL A 159 5.86 6.43 3.20
CA VAL A 159 7.17 5.94 3.65
C VAL A 159 7.18 4.42 3.59
N THR A 160 8.15 3.87 2.88
CA THR A 160 8.41 2.43 2.85
C THR A 160 9.83 2.17 3.32
N VAL A 161 9.96 1.29 4.31
CA VAL A 161 11.24 0.89 4.91
C VAL A 161 11.43 -0.60 4.70
N LEU A 162 12.43 -0.96 3.90
CA LEU A 162 12.81 -2.32 3.55
C LEU A 162 14.17 -2.66 4.15
N SER A 163 14.34 -3.92 4.55
CA SER A 163 15.63 -4.49 4.99
C SER A 163 16.35 -3.62 6.05
N ALA A 164 15.66 -3.25 7.13
CA ALA A 164 16.17 -2.35 8.17
C ALA A 164 16.03 -2.95 9.58
N GLU A 165 16.98 -2.63 10.48
CA GLU A 165 16.92 -2.94 11.91
C GLU A 165 16.32 -1.77 12.70
N CYS A 166 15.13 -1.34 12.28
CA CYS A 166 14.43 -0.24 12.94
C CYS A 166 14.14 -0.57 14.41
N THR A 167 14.42 0.39 15.28
CA THR A 167 14.10 0.35 16.71
C THR A 167 12.80 1.11 17.01
N ASP A 168 12.20 0.89 18.17
CA ASP A 168 11.04 1.66 18.63
C ASP A 168 11.27 3.17 18.58
N ALA A 169 12.49 3.63 18.91
CA ALA A 169 12.85 5.03 18.88
C ALA A 169 12.81 5.61 17.45
N SER A 170 13.26 4.84 16.45
CA SER A 170 13.19 5.23 15.04
C SER A 170 11.74 5.28 14.55
N ILE A 171 10.93 4.27 14.88
CA ILE A 171 9.52 4.19 14.49
C ILE A 171 8.68 5.29 15.16
N ALA A 172 9.04 5.69 16.39
CA ALA A 172 8.44 6.84 17.05
C ALA A 172 8.67 8.16 16.30
N GLN A 173 9.74 8.30 15.52
CA GLN A 173 9.94 9.49 14.67
C GLN A 173 8.98 9.48 13.47
N ILE A 174 8.72 8.32 12.87
CA ILE A 174 7.76 8.18 11.76
C ILE A 174 6.37 8.65 12.17
N ALA A 175 5.94 8.35 13.40
CA ALA A 175 4.66 8.81 13.94
C ALA A 175 4.53 10.35 14.03
N LYS A 176 5.65 11.08 14.02
CA LYS A 176 5.66 12.55 14.07
C LYS A 176 5.39 13.19 12.71
N ILE A 177 5.50 12.44 11.61
CA ILE A 177 5.26 12.94 10.25
C ILE A 177 3.76 13.21 10.10
N LYS A 178 3.35 14.46 10.27
CA LYS A 178 1.92 14.84 10.34
C LYS A 178 1.18 14.68 9.01
N SER A 179 1.90 14.60 7.89
CA SER A 179 1.35 14.38 6.54
C SER A 179 1.20 12.91 6.16
N LEU A 180 1.76 11.98 6.94
CA LEU A 180 1.88 10.57 6.57
C LEU A 180 0.50 9.92 6.38
N ARG A 181 0.32 9.30 5.22
CA ARG A 181 -0.89 8.58 4.80
C ARG A 181 -0.67 7.08 4.70
N ARG A 182 0.54 6.65 4.28
CA ARG A 182 0.90 5.24 4.17
C ARG A 182 2.27 5.00 4.80
N PHE A 183 2.35 3.97 5.62
CA PHE A 183 3.59 3.49 6.18
C PHE A 183 3.72 1.99 5.95
N ASN A 184 4.84 1.58 5.35
CA ASN A 184 5.17 0.17 5.16
C ASN A 184 6.52 -0.12 5.83
N LEU A 185 6.52 -1.08 6.73
CA LEU A 185 7.71 -1.52 7.44
C LEU A 185 7.92 -3.01 7.16
N SER A 186 9.09 -3.35 6.64
CA SER A 186 9.52 -4.75 6.51
C SER A 186 9.78 -5.40 7.87
N PRO A 187 9.94 -6.74 7.94
CA PRO A 187 10.28 -7.40 9.18
C PRO A 187 11.47 -6.75 9.88
N SER A 188 11.33 -6.44 11.16
CA SER A 188 12.39 -5.87 12.00
C SER A 188 12.40 -6.55 13.36
N GLN A 189 13.54 -7.18 13.69
CA GLN A 189 13.68 -7.95 14.93
C GLN A 189 13.88 -7.08 16.18
N SER A 190 14.24 -5.81 15.99
CA SER A 190 14.54 -4.88 17.09
C SER A 190 13.32 -4.13 17.63
N LEU A 191 12.13 -4.37 17.07
CA LEU A 191 10.88 -3.77 17.53
C LEU A 191 10.34 -4.48 18.77
N THR A 192 9.84 -3.70 19.72
CA THR A 192 9.18 -4.19 20.94
C THR A 192 7.69 -3.82 20.95
N GLU A 193 6.97 -4.20 22.01
CA GLU A 193 5.57 -3.86 22.21
C GLU A 193 5.25 -2.35 22.29
N LYS A 194 6.26 -1.48 22.35
CA LYS A 194 6.07 -0.03 22.51
C LYS A 194 6.13 0.75 21.19
N CYS A 195 6.49 0.10 20.08
CA CYS A 195 6.77 0.78 18.81
C CYS A 195 5.59 1.59 18.26
N PHE A 196 4.33 1.15 18.47
CA PHE A 196 3.15 1.82 17.92
C PHE A 196 2.42 2.79 18.86
N LYS A 197 2.81 2.89 20.14
CA LYS A 197 2.20 3.86 21.09
C LYS A 197 2.12 5.30 20.57
N PRO A 198 3.15 5.83 19.87
CA PRO A 198 3.09 7.20 19.35
C PRO A 198 2.10 7.40 18.19
N PHE A 199 1.66 6.34 17.50
CA PHE A 199 0.83 6.43 16.30
C PHE A 199 -0.62 6.87 16.57
N LYS A 200 -1.04 6.95 17.83
CA LYS A 200 -2.31 7.62 18.20
C LYS A 200 -2.39 9.07 17.70
N GLU A 201 -1.24 9.72 17.46
CA GLU A 201 -1.15 11.08 16.92
C GLU A 201 -1.07 11.15 15.39
N ALA A 202 -0.96 10.01 14.70
CA ALA A 202 -0.83 9.91 13.25
C ALA A 202 -2.21 10.03 12.57
N ILE A 203 -2.86 11.19 12.75
CA ILE A 203 -4.26 11.41 12.36
C ILE A 203 -4.54 11.30 10.86
N ARG A 204 -3.52 11.38 10.00
CA ARG A 204 -3.65 11.26 8.53
C ARG A 204 -3.32 9.86 8.02
N LEU A 205 -2.80 8.96 8.87
CA LEU A 205 -2.41 7.62 8.47
C LEU A 205 -3.66 6.81 8.12
N LYS A 206 -3.70 6.29 6.89
CA LYS A 206 -4.78 5.49 6.33
C LYS A 206 -4.39 4.05 6.10
N SER A 207 -3.12 3.80 5.78
CA SER A 207 -2.62 2.50 5.35
C SER A 207 -1.35 2.15 6.10
N LEU A 208 -1.36 1.01 6.80
CA LEU A 208 -0.21 0.51 7.55
C LEU A 208 0.07 -0.92 7.10
N ARG A 209 1.31 -1.17 6.68
CA ARG A 209 1.83 -2.52 6.49
C ARG A 209 2.93 -2.81 7.49
N LEU A 210 2.81 -3.95 8.15
CA LEU A 210 3.76 -4.43 9.14
C LEU A 210 4.34 -5.78 8.76
N GLY A 211 5.66 -5.82 8.68
CA GLY A 211 6.41 -7.05 8.60
C GLY A 211 6.54 -7.73 9.95
N ASN A 212 7.08 -8.95 9.91
CA ASN A 212 7.20 -9.82 11.08
C ASN A 212 8.10 -9.25 12.19
N PHE A 213 7.68 -9.37 13.46
CA PHE A 213 8.47 -9.09 14.67
C PHE A 213 7.85 -9.83 15.88
N ALA A 214 8.56 -9.91 17.01
CA ALA A 214 8.20 -10.82 18.11
C ALA A 214 6.95 -10.44 18.93
N LYS A 215 6.58 -9.15 18.98
CA LYS A 215 5.55 -8.60 19.91
C LYS A 215 4.27 -8.15 19.19
N GLN A 216 3.73 -9.03 18.35
CA GLN A 216 2.63 -8.68 17.43
C GLN A 216 1.29 -8.43 18.11
N ASP A 217 0.88 -9.28 19.06
CA ASP A 217 -0.41 -9.11 19.74
C ASP A 217 -0.48 -7.78 20.52
N ASP A 218 0.59 -7.47 21.27
CA ASP A 218 0.66 -6.23 22.03
C ASP A 218 0.60 -4.99 21.14
N ALA A 219 1.26 -5.03 19.98
CA ALA A 219 1.24 -3.93 19.03
C ALA A 219 -0.15 -3.67 18.44
N MET A 220 -1.00 -4.70 18.30
CA MET A 220 -2.37 -4.52 17.81
C MET A 220 -3.21 -3.67 18.75
N ALA A 221 -2.94 -3.71 20.07
CA ALA A 221 -3.63 -2.85 21.03
C ALA A 221 -3.36 -1.36 20.75
N ASP A 222 -2.13 -1.01 20.40
CA ASP A 222 -1.75 0.36 20.03
C ASP A 222 -2.23 0.75 18.62
N ILE A 223 -2.13 -0.18 17.66
CA ILE A 223 -2.59 0.05 16.27
C ILE A 223 -4.10 0.28 16.21
N ALA A 224 -4.87 -0.39 17.07
CA ALA A 224 -6.31 -0.17 17.19
C ALA A 224 -6.67 1.26 17.62
N GLN A 225 -5.73 2.02 18.20
CA GLN A 225 -5.92 3.41 18.61
C GLN A 225 -5.56 4.43 17.52
N ILE A 226 -5.13 3.99 16.33
CA ILE A 226 -4.82 4.89 15.22
C ILE A 226 -6.14 5.44 14.65
N PRO A 227 -6.45 6.76 14.77
CA PRO A 227 -7.83 7.26 14.67
C PRO A 227 -8.52 7.04 13.32
N ASN A 228 -7.75 6.97 12.25
CA ASN A 228 -8.23 7.05 10.87
C ASN A 228 -7.71 5.91 9.99
N LEU A 229 -7.16 4.85 10.58
CA LEU A 229 -6.62 3.72 9.84
C LEU A 229 -7.74 2.96 9.11
N GLU A 230 -7.54 2.74 7.81
CA GLU A 230 -8.50 2.09 6.92
C GLU A 230 -7.96 0.76 6.38
N GLU A 231 -6.65 0.66 6.16
CA GLU A 231 -6.00 -0.52 5.62
C GLU A 231 -4.91 -1.01 6.56
N LEU A 232 -4.96 -2.29 6.91
CA LEU A 232 -3.95 -2.94 7.73
C LEU A 232 -3.47 -4.23 7.05
N ASP A 233 -2.20 -4.26 6.66
CA ASP A 233 -1.54 -5.42 6.08
C ASP A 233 -0.58 -6.03 7.12
N LEU A 234 -0.92 -7.20 7.62
CA LEU A 234 -0.18 -7.97 8.62
C LEU A 234 0.43 -9.23 7.98
N ARG A 235 0.73 -9.19 6.68
CA ARG A 235 1.28 -10.35 5.99
C ARG A 235 2.53 -10.87 6.68
N SER A 236 2.54 -12.18 6.88
CA SER A 236 3.63 -12.94 7.51
C SER A 236 3.91 -12.49 8.95
N CYS A 237 2.91 -11.94 9.65
CA CYS A 237 2.95 -11.77 11.09
C CYS A 237 2.78 -13.13 11.79
N ASN A 238 3.87 -13.89 11.84
CA ASN A 238 3.85 -15.30 12.22
C ASN A 238 3.67 -15.55 13.72
N SER A 239 3.68 -14.52 14.56
CA SER A 239 3.44 -14.60 16.00
C SER A 239 2.11 -13.93 16.42
N LEU A 240 1.32 -13.44 15.46
CA LEU A 240 -0.01 -12.86 15.69
C LEU A 240 -1.02 -13.96 15.97
N THR A 241 -1.77 -13.82 17.07
CA THR A 241 -2.80 -14.78 17.50
C THR A 241 -4.19 -14.14 17.52
N SER A 242 -5.21 -14.92 17.91
CA SER A 242 -6.56 -14.42 18.16
C SER A 242 -6.62 -13.35 19.24
N THR A 243 -5.66 -13.31 20.18
CA THR A 243 -5.57 -12.23 21.18
C THR A 243 -5.28 -10.89 20.50
N GLY A 244 -4.27 -10.84 19.62
CA GLY A 244 -3.91 -9.65 18.85
C GLY A 244 -5.04 -9.17 17.95
N VAL A 245 -5.65 -10.10 17.20
CA VAL A 245 -6.80 -9.81 16.33
C VAL A 245 -8.01 -9.32 17.14
N GLY A 246 -8.19 -9.80 18.38
CA GLY A 246 -9.23 -9.35 19.30
C GLY A 246 -9.20 -7.84 19.56
N TYR A 247 -8.02 -7.23 19.64
CA TYR A 247 -7.90 -5.77 19.78
C TYR A 247 -8.44 -5.00 18.56
N LEU A 248 -8.35 -5.60 17.37
CA LEU A 248 -8.80 -4.98 16.12
C LEU A 248 -10.34 -5.00 15.96
N ALA A 249 -11.06 -5.77 16.78
CA ALA A 249 -12.52 -5.96 16.66
C ALA A 249 -13.34 -4.66 16.74
N SER A 250 -12.81 -3.63 17.40
CA SER A 250 -13.46 -2.31 17.57
C SER A 250 -13.03 -1.26 16.54
N THR A 251 -12.14 -1.62 15.62
CA THR A 251 -11.61 -0.69 14.62
C THR A 251 -12.62 -0.41 13.50
N LYS A 252 -12.30 0.58 12.67
CA LYS A 252 -13.07 0.94 11.47
C LYS A 252 -12.33 0.57 10.18
N LEU A 253 -11.55 -0.51 10.22
CA LEU A 253 -10.78 -0.98 9.07
C LEU A 253 -11.71 -1.36 7.92
N GLN A 254 -11.33 -0.93 6.72
CA GLN A 254 -11.98 -1.29 5.46
C GLN A 254 -11.25 -2.45 4.78
N SER A 255 -9.96 -2.62 5.06
CA SER A 255 -9.11 -3.66 4.49
C SER A 255 -8.23 -4.31 5.56
N LEU A 256 -8.22 -5.65 5.59
CA LEU A 256 -7.37 -6.45 6.48
C LEU A 256 -6.74 -7.61 5.71
N VAL A 257 -5.41 -7.68 5.74
CA VAL A 257 -4.62 -8.75 5.10
C VAL A 257 -3.87 -9.55 6.17
N LEU A 258 -4.09 -10.87 6.19
CA LEU A 258 -3.54 -11.81 7.18
C LEU A 258 -2.79 -12.99 6.53
N VAL A 259 -2.41 -12.85 5.26
CA VAL A 259 -1.66 -13.89 4.53
C VAL A 259 -0.40 -14.26 5.31
N GLY A 260 -0.19 -15.54 5.55
CA GLY A 260 0.98 -16.07 6.25
C GLY A 260 0.86 -16.05 7.78
N CYS A 261 -0.24 -15.54 8.35
CA CYS A 261 -0.45 -15.57 9.80
C CYS A 261 -0.94 -16.97 10.23
N VAL A 262 -0.01 -17.79 10.72
CA VAL A 262 -0.24 -19.23 10.97
C VAL A 262 -1.05 -19.56 12.23
N TYR A 263 -1.28 -18.60 13.13
CA TYR A 263 -2.00 -18.78 14.39
C TYR A 263 -3.38 -18.11 14.41
N ILE A 264 -3.97 -17.86 13.23
CA ILE A 264 -5.31 -17.29 13.09
C ILE A 264 -6.34 -18.43 13.07
N ASP A 265 -7.16 -18.49 14.11
CA ASP A 265 -8.17 -19.52 14.39
C ASP A 265 -9.63 -18.98 14.35
N ASP A 266 -10.59 -19.80 14.78
CA ASP A 266 -12.01 -19.41 14.84
C ASP A 266 -12.31 -18.23 15.78
N GLU A 267 -11.54 -18.04 16.85
CA GLU A 267 -11.72 -16.89 17.75
C GLU A 267 -11.23 -15.60 17.08
N ALA A 268 -10.14 -15.67 16.31
CA ALA A 268 -9.74 -14.57 15.44
C ALA A 268 -10.82 -14.28 14.39
N ALA A 269 -11.39 -15.30 13.76
CA ALA A 269 -12.47 -15.14 12.77
C ALA A 269 -13.72 -14.47 13.36
N LYS A 270 -14.14 -14.85 14.58
CA LYS A 270 -15.24 -14.21 15.32
C LYS A 270 -14.94 -12.75 15.66
N SER A 271 -13.68 -12.42 15.96
CA SER A 271 -13.22 -11.06 16.23
C SER A 271 -13.23 -10.21 14.95
N ILE A 272 -12.73 -10.75 13.83
CA ILE A 272 -12.79 -10.11 12.50
C ILE A 272 -14.25 -9.84 12.10
N ALA A 273 -15.17 -10.76 12.41
CA ALA A 273 -16.58 -10.59 12.14
C ALA A 273 -17.22 -9.38 12.86
N GLN A 274 -16.57 -8.80 13.89
CA GLN A 274 -17.05 -7.57 14.55
C GLN A 274 -16.69 -6.30 13.80
N ILE A 275 -15.73 -6.34 12.87
CA ILE A 275 -15.28 -5.19 12.08
C ILE A 275 -16.28 -4.94 10.95
N LYS A 276 -17.46 -4.37 11.27
CA LYS A 276 -18.58 -4.23 10.31
C LYS A 276 -18.31 -3.28 9.14
N THR A 277 -17.22 -2.52 9.20
CA THR A 277 -16.77 -1.61 8.14
C THR A 277 -15.92 -2.32 7.07
N LEU A 278 -15.49 -3.56 7.32
CA LEU A 278 -14.58 -4.29 6.45
C LEU A 278 -15.22 -4.56 5.08
N LYS A 279 -14.46 -4.23 4.02
CA LYS A 279 -14.81 -4.44 2.61
C LYS A 279 -13.87 -5.40 1.92
N HIS A 280 -12.61 -5.43 2.33
CA HIS A 280 -11.60 -6.36 1.84
C HIS A 280 -11.02 -7.19 2.99
N LEU A 281 -11.01 -8.50 2.79
CA LEU A 281 -10.37 -9.45 3.69
C LEU A 281 -9.52 -10.43 2.87
N ASP A 282 -8.28 -10.62 3.27
CA ASP A 282 -7.37 -11.62 2.71
C ASP A 282 -6.92 -12.59 3.81
N LEU A 283 -7.39 -13.83 3.71
CA LEU A 283 -7.07 -14.98 4.55
C LEU A 283 -6.36 -16.07 3.73
N GLY A 284 -5.51 -15.67 2.79
CA GLY A 284 -4.77 -16.58 1.92
C GLY A 284 -3.74 -17.45 2.64
N ALA A 285 -2.76 -17.92 1.87
CA ALA A 285 -1.77 -18.92 2.26
C ALA A 285 -1.23 -18.72 3.69
N GLY A 286 -1.31 -19.77 4.50
CA GLY A 286 -0.81 -19.79 5.89
C GLY A 286 -1.90 -19.72 6.96
N VAL A 287 -3.08 -19.18 6.66
CA VAL A 287 -4.21 -19.17 7.59
C VAL A 287 -4.94 -20.53 7.54
N GLN A 288 -4.54 -21.48 8.39
CA GLN A 288 -5.04 -22.88 8.29
C GLN A 288 -5.90 -23.35 9.47
N LEU A 289 -6.04 -22.54 10.53
CA LEU A 289 -6.71 -22.96 11.78
C LEU A 289 -8.19 -22.53 11.85
N ILE A 290 -8.69 -21.80 10.86
CA ILE A 290 -10.11 -21.45 10.74
C ILE A 290 -10.87 -22.68 10.23
N THR A 291 -11.90 -23.08 10.97
CA THR A 291 -12.83 -24.16 10.63
C THR A 291 -14.11 -23.59 10.01
N LEU A 292 -15.05 -24.46 9.62
CA LEU A 292 -16.36 -24.06 9.14
C LEU A 292 -17.08 -23.08 10.08
N GLU A 293 -16.92 -23.21 11.40
CA GLU A 293 -17.56 -22.29 12.37
C GLU A 293 -16.98 -20.88 12.29
N GLY A 294 -15.67 -20.73 12.13
CA GLY A 294 -15.04 -19.43 11.88
C GLY A 294 -15.47 -18.82 10.53
N TYR A 295 -15.57 -19.62 9.47
CA TYR A 295 -16.06 -19.13 8.18
C TYR A 295 -17.55 -18.72 8.21
N LYS A 296 -18.39 -19.39 9.00
CA LYS A 296 -19.76 -18.93 9.27
C LYS A 296 -19.77 -17.57 9.98
N ALA A 297 -18.84 -17.32 10.90
CA ALA A 297 -18.70 -16.00 11.53
C ALA A 297 -18.29 -14.92 10.51
N ILE A 298 -17.30 -15.20 9.67
CA ILE A 298 -16.86 -14.32 8.57
C ILE A 298 -18.01 -14.04 7.60
N ALA A 299 -18.85 -15.04 7.32
CA ALA A 299 -20.01 -14.92 6.44
C ALA A 299 -21.07 -13.91 6.90
N THR A 300 -20.96 -13.38 8.13
CA THR A 300 -21.82 -12.29 8.65
C THR A 300 -21.38 -10.89 8.24
N LEU A 301 -20.23 -10.75 7.58
CA LEU A 301 -19.69 -9.47 7.11
C LEU A 301 -20.34 -9.02 5.78
N THR A 302 -20.13 -7.76 5.41
CA THR A 302 -20.57 -7.19 4.13
C THR A 302 -19.37 -6.86 3.24
N LEU A 303 -18.58 -7.91 2.94
CA LEU A 303 -17.37 -7.80 2.14
C LEU A 303 -17.68 -7.59 0.66
N GLU A 304 -16.79 -6.87 -0.02
CA GLU A 304 -16.77 -6.71 -1.48
C GLU A 304 -15.66 -7.56 -2.12
N ARG A 305 -14.57 -7.81 -1.39
CA ARG A 305 -13.42 -8.58 -1.84
C ARG A 305 -12.95 -9.57 -0.78
N LEU A 306 -12.98 -10.86 -1.11
CA LEU A 306 -12.47 -11.92 -0.25
C LEU A 306 -11.39 -12.72 -0.99
N GLU A 307 -10.20 -12.79 -0.40
CA GLU A 307 -9.07 -13.54 -0.95
C GLU A 307 -8.67 -14.66 0.01
N MET A 308 -8.52 -15.87 -0.53
CA MET A 308 -8.17 -17.08 0.20
C MET A 308 -7.20 -17.94 -0.61
N MET A 309 -6.45 -17.33 -1.54
CA MET A 309 -5.51 -18.05 -2.39
C MET A 309 -4.48 -18.82 -1.56
N GLY A 310 -4.33 -20.13 -1.80
CA GLY A 310 -3.39 -20.98 -1.07
C GLY A 310 -3.86 -21.36 0.34
N ASN A 311 -5.12 -21.10 0.70
CA ASN A 311 -5.70 -21.55 1.95
C ASN A 311 -6.26 -22.98 1.80
N PHE A 312 -5.57 -23.96 2.38
CA PHE A 312 -5.93 -25.37 2.26
C PHE A 312 -6.98 -25.80 3.30
N SER A 313 -7.36 -24.95 4.25
CA SER A 313 -8.45 -25.24 5.19
C SER A 313 -9.85 -25.04 4.56
N ILE A 314 -9.92 -24.43 3.37
CA ILE A 314 -11.16 -24.19 2.62
C ILE A 314 -11.52 -25.38 1.72
N GLY A 315 -12.72 -25.94 1.94
CA GLY A 315 -13.41 -26.86 1.05
C GLY A 315 -14.78 -26.35 0.60
N ASP A 316 -15.59 -27.26 0.05
CA ASP A 316 -16.90 -26.93 -0.54
C ASP A 316 -17.90 -26.37 0.48
N ASP A 317 -17.87 -26.87 1.72
CA ASP A 317 -18.80 -26.46 2.79
C ASP A 317 -18.48 -25.05 3.29
N GLU A 318 -17.19 -24.72 3.43
CA GLU A 318 -16.74 -23.37 3.80
C GLU A 318 -17.11 -22.36 2.71
N VAL A 319 -16.88 -22.69 1.44
CA VAL A 319 -17.33 -21.84 0.31
C VAL A 319 -18.86 -21.69 0.31
N ALA A 320 -19.61 -22.76 0.57
CA ALA A 320 -21.06 -22.70 0.66
C ALA A 320 -21.54 -21.75 1.78
N ALA A 321 -20.87 -21.75 2.93
CA ALA A 321 -21.14 -20.79 4.01
C ALA A 321 -20.81 -19.34 3.59
N LEU A 322 -19.64 -19.12 3.00
CA LEU A 322 -19.19 -17.80 2.54
C LEU A 322 -20.07 -17.22 1.41
N CYS A 323 -20.80 -18.08 0.67
CA CYS A 323 -21.78 -17.63 -0.30
C CYS A 323 -22.98 -16.87 0.31
N ALA A 324 -23.09 -16.77 1.64
CA ALA A 324 -24.02 -15.87 2.32
C ALA A 324 -23.64 -14.38 2.16
N ILE A 325 -22.37 -14.06 1.86
CA ILE A 325 -21.90 -12.69 1.65
C ILE A 325 -22.31 -12.20 0.25
N LYS A 326 -23.57 -11.79 0.11
CA LYS A 326 -24.15 -11.39 -1.19
C LYS A 326 -23.57 -10.10 -1.77
N THR A 327 -22.76 -9.37 -1.01
CA THR A 327 -22.09 -8.14 -1.45
C THR A 327 -20.77 -8.39 -2.18
N LEU A 328 -20.28 -9.63 -2.22
CA LEU A 328 -19.00 -9.96 -2.86
C LEU A 328 -19.03 -9.64 -4.36
N LYS A 329 -17.99 -8.93 -4.80
CA LYS A 329 -17.68 -8.64 -6.20
C LYS A 329 -16.43 -9.39 -6.66
N TYR A 330 -15.49 -9.64 -5.76
CA TYR A 330 -14.28 -10.38 -6.05
C TYR A 330 -14.07 -11.53 -5.04
N LEU A 331 -13.81 -12.73 -5.56
CA LEU A 331 -13.49 -13.91 -4.78
C LEU A 331 -12.27 -14.63 -5.38
N ASP A 332 -11.25 -14.87 -4.56
CA ASP A 332 -10.12 -15.75 -4.92
C ASP A 332 -10.09 -16.97 -4.02
N ILE A 333 -10.32 -18.14 -4.61
CA ILE A 333 -10.24 -19.47 -3.98
C ILE A 333 -9.28 -20.37 -4.76
N SER A 334 -8.29 -19.79 -5.43
CA SER A 334 -7.26 -20.52 -6.18
C SER A 334 -6.33 -21.26 -5.22
N ILE A 335 -5.83 -22.44 -5.61
CA ILE A 335 -4.96 -23.26 -4.76
C ILE A 335 -5.65 -23.58 -3.41
N THR A 336 -6.86 -24.14 -3.47
CA THR A 336 -7.65 -24.58 -2.30
C THR A 336 -8.21 -25.99 -2.53
N ASN A 337 -8.89 -26.57 -1.53
CA ASN A 337 -9.42 -27.94 -1.60
C ASN A 337 -10.86 -28.03 -2.15
N VAL A 338 -11.31 -27.00 -2.86
CA VAL A 338 -12.65 -26.95 -3.46
C VAL A 338 -12.78 -27.91 -4.66
N THR A 339 -13.99 -28.44 -4.84
CA THR A 339 -14.35 -29.38 -5.90
C THR A 339 -15.55 -28.89 -6.69
N ASP A 340 -16.01 -29.65 -7.68
CA ASP A 340 -17.21 -29.35 -8.48
C ASP A 340 -18.47 -29.07 -7.65
N LYS A 341 -18.53 -29.48 -6.37
CA LYS A 341 -19.66 -29.22 -5.48
C LYS A 341 -19.80 -27.75 -5.09
N CYS A 342 -18.70 -26.98 -5.03
CA CYS A 342 -18.78 -25.56 -4.66
C CYS A 342 -19.50 -24.71 -5.73
N VAL A 343 -19.48 -25.16 -6.99
CA VAL A 343 -19.97 -24.40 -8.15
C VAL A 343 -21.44 -24.00 -8.02
N ASP A 344 -22.28 -24.89 -7.52
CA ASP A 344 -23.72 -24.61 -7.37
C ASP A 344 -23.98 -23.56 -6.28
N SER A 345 -23.09 -23.48 -5.28
CA SER A 345 -23.12 -22.42 -4.26
C SER A 345 -22.60 -21.10 -4.83
N LEU A 346 -21.49 -21.13 -5.58
CA LEU A 346 -20.91 -19.95 -6.24
C LEU A 346 -21.90 -19.28 -7.20
N ALA A 347 -22.71 -20.06 -7.92
CA ALA A 347 -23.76 -19.54 -8.79
C ALA A 347 -24.81 -18.66 -8.06
N LYS A 348 -24.89 -18.73 -6.72
CA LYS A 348 -25.80 -17.91 -5.89
C LYS A 348 -25.21 -16.54 -5.54
N LEU A 349 -23.97 -16.24 -5.93
CA LEU A 349 -23.33 -14.94 -5.74
C LEU A 349 -23.59 -14.05 -6.96
N THR A 350 -24.79 -13.48 -7.05
CA THR A 350 -25.24 -12.74 -8.24
C THR A 350 -24.54 -11.41 -8.48
N ASN A 351 -23.84 -10.88 -7.47
CA ASN A 351 -23.06 -9.64 -7.57
C ASN A 351 -21.56 -9.92 -7.82
N LEU A 352 -21.15 -11.20 -7.91
CA LEU A 352 -19.76 -11.54 -8.15
C LEU A 352 -19.39 -11.15 -9.58
N GLU A 353 -18.34 -10.35 -9.70
CA GLU A 353 -17.80 -9.82 -10.95
C GLU A 353 -16.56 -10.62 -11.38
N THR A 354 -15.71 -10.99 -10.42
CA THR A 354 -14.49 -11.76 -10.67
C THR A 354 -14.37 -12.95 -9.71
N LEU A 355 -14.13 -14.13 -10.27
CA LEU A 355 -13.79 -15.36 -9.57
C LEU A 355 -12.44 -15.88 -10.05
N LYS A 356 -11.48 -16.02 -9.13
CA LYS A 356 -10.24 -16.77 -9.37
C LYS A 356 -10.33 -18.16 -8.73
N ILE A 357 -10.09 -19.20 -9.54
CA ILE A 357 -10.27 -20.61 -9.14
C ILE A 357 -9.29 -21.55 -9.84
N PHE A 358 -8.05 -21.10 -10.08
CA PHE A 358 -7.02 -21.93 -10.71
C PHE A 358 -6.36 -22.86 -9.69
N GLU A 359 -5.74 -23.94 -10.19
CA GLU A 359 -5.05 -24.93 -9.35
C GLU A 359 -5.96 -25.51 -8.23
N THR A 360 -7.20 -25.84 -8.58
CA THR A 360 -8.19 -26.52 -7.72
C THR A 360 -8.60 -27.86 -8.33
N VAL A 361 -9.46 -28.62 -7.63
CA VAL A 361 -10.03 -29.88 -8.14
C VAL A 361 -11.26 -29.64 -9.04
N VAL A 362 -11.66 -28.38 -9.23
CA VAL A 362 -12.82 -28.04 -10.07
C VAL A 362 -12.52 -28.35 -11.54
N THR A 363 -13.39 -29.14 -12.15
CA THR A 363 -13.27 -29.56 -13.54
C THR A 363 -13.72 -28.47 -14.51
N GLN A 364 -13.18 -28.51 -15.74
CA GLN A 364 -13.64 -27.62 -16.81
C GLN A 364 -15.14 -27.75 -17.06
N THR A 365 -15.69 -28.97 -16.96
CA THR A 365 -17.13 -29.23 -17.11
C THR A 365 -17.95 -28.44 -16.08
N ALA A 366 -17.53 -28.39 -14.81
CA ALA A 366 -18.23 -27.64 -13.78
C ALA A 366 -18.10 -26.12 -13.99
N LEU A 367 -16.92 -25.64 -14.40
CA LEU A 367 -16.71 -24.23 -14.76
C LEU A 367 -17.59 -23.80 -15.95
N ASP A 368 -17.78 -24.67 -16.94
CA ASP A 368 -18.67 -24.41 -18.06
C ASP A 368 -20.14 -24.29 -17.60
N ARG A 369 -20.56 -25.11 -16.62
CA ARG A 369 -21.89 -24.95 -15.98
C ARG A 369 -22.00 -23.60 -15.26
N LEU A 370 -20.98 -23.22 -14.51
CA LEU A 370 -20.95 -21.94 -13.78
C LEU A 370 -21.05 -20.77 -14.74
N LYS A 371 -20.25 -20.79 -15.82
CA LYS A 371 -20.27 -19.73 -16.84
C LYS A 371 -21.63 -19.62 -17.53
N LYS A 372 -22.33 -20.74 -17.74
CA LYS A 372 -23.68 -20.75 -18.30
C LYS A 372 -24.71 -20.13 -17.34
N SER A 373 -24.59 -20.34 -16.03
CA SER A 373 -25.50 -19.75 -15.03
C SER A 373 -25.15 -18.31 -14.66
N THR A 374 -23.89 -17.90 -14.85
CA THR A 374 -23.36 -16.58 -14.50
C THR A 374 -22.62 -15.92 -15.69
N PRO A 375 -23.32 -15.57 -16.79
CA PRO A 375 -22.66 -15.17 -18.05
C PRO A 375 -21.86 -13.86 -17.98
N LYS A 376 -22.06 -13.05 -16.94
CA LYS A 376 -21.31 -11.80 -16.70
C LYS A 376 -20.10 -11.98 -15.78
N LEU A 377 -19.96 -13.14 -15.13
CA LEU A 377 -18.88 -13.43 -14.20
C LEU A 377 -17.58 -13.66 -14.99
N GLU A 378 -16.54 -12.90 -14.65
CA GLU A 378 -15.19 -13.16 -15.12
C GLU A 378 -14.59 -14.31 -14.30
N ILE A 379 -14.37 -15.46 -14.95
CA ILE A 379 -13.76 -16.64 -14.33
C ILE A 379 -12.32 -16.77 -14.82
N ILE A 380 -11.37 -16.62 -13.89
CA ILE A 380 -9.94 -16.71 -14.14
C ILE A 380 -9.43 -18.08 -13.66
N THR A 381 -8.96 -18.88 -14.60
CA THR A 381 -8.53 -20.28 -14.39
C THR A 381 -7.04 -20.51 -14.66
N LYS A 382 -6.29 -19.43 -14.92
CA LYS A 382 -4.85 -19.47 -15.17
C LYS A 382 -4.15 -18.43 -14.29
N ARG A 383 -2.92 -18.77 -13.91
CA ARG A 383 -2.03 -17.94 -13.11
C ARG A 383 -1.49 -16.74 -13.87
#